data_AF-A0A3P6CR03-F1
#
_entry.id   AF-A0A3P6CR03-F1
#
_cell.length_a   1.000
_cell.length_b   1.000
_cell.length_c   1.000
_cell.angle_alpha   90.00
_cell.angle_beta   90.00
_cell.angle_gamma   90.00
#
_symmetry.space_group_name_H-M   'P 1'
#
loop_
_entity.id
_entity.type
_entity.pdbx_description
1 polymer ?
#
loop_
_entity_poly.entity_id
_entity_poly.type
_entity_poly.pdbx_seq_one_letter_code
_entity_poly.pdbx_strand_id
1 'polypeptide(L)'
;MTARPEGSPPEVTLETSMGPFTVEFDIYSDVLQTLTNFVELSRRGYYDNVLFHRIIKDFIVQGGDPTGTGRAGQSIYGSKFEDEIKPELKHTGAGILPMANAGPNTNGSQFFITLAPTLTLLGW
;
A
#
# COMPACT_ATOMS: atom_id res chain seq x y z
N MET A 1 -8.55 -12.79 -23.63
CA MET A 1 -7.43 -12.80 -22.66
C MET A 1 -6.14 -12.60 -23.43
N THR A 2 -5.58 -11.40 -23.42
CA THR A 2 -4.22 -11.14 -23.94
C THR A 2 -3.24 -11.33 -22.78
N ALA A 3 -2.32 -12.27 -22.91
CA ALA A 3 -1.23 -12.43 -21.93
C ALA A 3 -0.36 -11.17 -21.95
N ARG A 4 0.04 -10.69 -20.77
CA ARG A 4 0.95 -9.55 -20.65
C ARG A 4 2.37 -9.94 -21.07
N PRO A 5 3.18 -9.00 -21.60
CA PRO A 5 4.58 -9.24 -21.88
C PRO A 5 5.34 -9.71 -20.63
N GLU A 6 6.27 -10.66 -20.78
CA GLU A 6 7.25 -10.97 -19.74
C GLU A 6 8.01 -9.69 -19.34
N GLY A 7 8.12 -9.42 -18.04
CA GLY A 7 8.76 -8.20 -17.51
C GLY A 7 7.81 -7.02 -17.25
N SER A 8 6.50 -7.21 -17.37
CA SER A 8 5.51 -6.21 -16.94
C SER A 8 5.62 -5.95 -15.43
N PRO A 9 5.46 -4.69 -14.95
CA PRO A 9 5.42 -4.41 -13.52
C PRO A 9 4.26 -5.20 -12.87
N PRO A 10 4.47 -5.77 -11.67
CA PRO A 10 3.39 -6.43 -10.96
C PRO A 10 2.31 -5.41 -10.65
N GLU A 11 1.07 -5.86 -10.71
CA GLU A 11 -0.09 -5.03 -10.43
C GLU A 11 -1.06 -5.75 -9.52
N VAL A 12 -1.86 -4.97 -8.80
CA VAL A 12 -2.99 -5.45 -8.02
C VAL A 12 -4.18 -4.58 -8.35
N THR A 13 -5.29 -5.20 -8.76
CA THR A 13 -6.58 -4.51 -8.90
C THR A 13 -7.39 -4.71 -7.63
N LEU A 14 -7.80 -3.61 -7.01
CA LEU A 14 -8.67 -3.59 -5.85
C LEU A 14 -10.09 -3.21 -6.29
N GLU A 15 -11.01 -4.15 -6.13
CA GLU A 15 -12.44 -3.92 -6.35
C GLU A 15 -13.04 -3.21 -5.13
N THR A 16 -13.58 -2.02 -5.32
CA THR A 16 -14.21 -1.25 -4.24
C THR A 16 -15.69 -1.02 -4.52
N SER A 17 -16.44 -0.60 -3.49
CA SER A 17 -17.83 -0.17 -3.65
C SER A 17 -18.01 1.05 -4.58
N MET A 18 -16.93 1.77 -4.89
CA MET A 18 -16.91 2.93 -5.77
C MET A 18 -16.33 2.62 -7.16
N GLY A 19 -16.06 1.34 -7.45
CA GLY A 19 -15.41 0.88 -8.67
C GLY A 19 -13.98 0.40 -8.45
N PRO A 20 -13.39 -0.30 -9.43
CA PRO A 20 -12.04 -0.80 -9.34
C PRO A 20 -10.98 0.29 -9.52
N PHE A 21 -9.84 0.09 -8.90
CA PHE A 21 -8.59 0.76 -9.29
C PHE A 21 -7.43 -0.23 -9.28
N THR A 22 -6.43 0.05 -10.11
CA THR A 22 -5.24 -0.80 -10.24
C THR A 22 -4.03 -0.06 -9.67
N VAL A 23 -3.31 -0.75 -8.81
CA VAL A 23 -2.00 -0.33 -8.31
C VAL A 23 -0.96 -1.01 -9.17
N GLU A 24 -0.16 -0.22 -9.87
CA GLU A 24 1.03 -0.68 -10.59
C GLU A 24 2.25 -0.43 -9.70
N PHE A 25 3.10 -1.44 -9.56
CA PHE A 25 4.30 -1.34 -8.75
C PHE A 25 5.53 -1.22 -9.64
N ASP A 26 6.28 -0.14 -9.49
CA ASP A 26 7.63 -0.07 -10.03
C ASP A 26 8.51 -1.10 -9.31
N ILE A 27 9.10 -2.03 -10.06
CA ILE A 27 10.04 -3.00 -9.51
C ILE A 27 11.36 -2.27 -9.23
N TYR A 28 11.47 -1.65 -8.06
CA TYR A 28 12.77 -1.36 -7.48
C TYR A 28 13.25 -2.63 -6.76
N SER A 29 14.49 -3.05 -7.04
CA SER A 29 15.11 -4.22 -6.39
C SER A 29 15.12 -4.15 -4.86
N ASP A 30 14.87 -2.97 -4.30
CA ASP A 30 15.07 -2.65 -2.89
C ASP A 30 13.76 -2.31 -2.14
N VAL A 31 12.58 -2.46 -2.76
CA VAL A 31 11.26 -2.34 -2.10
C VAL A 31 10.48 -3.65 -2.10
N LEU A 32 11.24 -4.76 -2.19
CA LEU A 32 10.69 -6.08 -2.43
C LEU A 32 9.88 -6.59 -1.24
N GLN A 33 10.18 -6.20 -0.01
CA GLN A 33 9.39 -6.67 1.14
C GLN A 33 7.99 -6.06 1.13
N THR A 34 7.89 -4.75 0.92
CA THR A 34 6.62 -4.03 0.83
C THR A 34 5.77 -4.56 -0.32
N LEU A 35 6.37 -4.68 -1.51
CA LEU A 35 5.70 -5.18 -2.71
C LEU A 35 5.22 -6.63 -2.51
N THR A 36 6.10 -7.51 -2.03
CA THR A 36 5.75 -8.93 -1.78
C THR A 36 4.62 -9.02 -0.75
N ASN A 37 4.71 -8.25 0.33
CA ASN A 37 3.68 -8.21 1.36
C ASN A 37 2.32 -7.78 0.81
N PHE A 38 2.27 -6.67 0.06
CA PHE A 38 1.01 -6.17 -0.48
C PHE A 38 0.39 -7.12 -1.51
N VAL A 39 1.19 -7.61 -2.46
CA VAL A 39 0.75 -8.55 -3.51
C VAL A 39 0.24 -9.85 -2.89
N GLU A 40 0.96 -10.40 -1.93
CA GLU A 40 0.60 -11.68 -1.31
C GLU A 40 -0.63 -11.55 -0.38
N LEU A 41 -0.76 -10.45 0.38
CA LEU A 41 -1.99 -10.18 1.15
C LEU A 41 -3.20 -10.06 0.21
N SER A 42 -3.05 -9.36 -0.90
CA SER A 42 -4.09 -9.23 -1.93
C SER A 42 -4.46 -10.59 -2.52
N ARG A 43 -3.46 -11.40 -2.90
CA ARG A 43 -3.65 -12.74 -3.47
C ARG A 43 -4.36 -13.71 -2.49
N ARG A 44 -4.17 -13.51 -1.18
CA ARG A 44 -4.82 -14.31 -0.12
C ARG A 44 -6.25 -13.85 0.19
N GLY A 45 -6.75 -12.79 -0.45
CA GLY A 45 -8.05 -12.19 -0.11
C GLY A 45 -8.03 -11.45 1.24
N TYR A 46 -6.86 -11.09 1.77
CA TYR A 46 -6.75 -10.42 3.07
C TYR A 46 -7.45 -9.06 3.10
N TYR A 47 -7.52 -8.40 1.95
CA TYR A 47 -8.19 -7.11 1.78
C TYR A 47 -9.67 -7.22 1.41
N ASP A 48 -10.22 -8.43 1.34
CA ASP A 48 -11.65 -8.62 1.04
C ASP A 48 -12.51 -8.09 2.18
N ASN A 49 -13.51 -7.27 1.85
CA ASN A 49 -14.37 -6.58 2.80
C ASN A 49 -13.63 -5.66 3.79
N VAL A 50 -12.40 -5.23 3.45
CA VAL A 50 -11.62 -4.29 4.27
C VAL A 50 -11.98 -2.85 3.90
N LEU A 51 -12.26 -2.03 4.92
CA LEU A 51 -12.65 -0.63 4.74
C LEU A 51 -11.45 0.29 4.55
N PHE A 52 -11.67 1.36 3.79
CA PHE A 52 -10.89 2.59 3.94
C PHE A 52 -11.36 3.35 5.19
N HIS A 53 -10.76 3.03 6.33
CA HIS A 53 -11.21 3.49 7.65
C HIS A 53 -10.82 4.94 7.97
N ARG A 54 -9.91 5.54 7.21
CA ARG A 54 -9.48 6.94 7.42
C ARG A 54 -9.32 7.66 6.08
N ILE A 55 -10.18 8.66 5.85
CA ILE A 55 -10.20 9.47 4.64
C ILE A 55 -10.03 10.94 5.06
N ILE A 56 -8.99 11.59 4.55
CA ILE A 56 -8.72 13.01 4.78
C ILE A 56 -8.61 13.69 3.42
N LYS A 57 -9.58 14.58 3.15
CA LYS A 57 -9.65 15.35 1.92
C LYS A 57 -8.32 16.08 1.68
N ASP A 58 -7.86 16.03 0.43
CA ASP A 58 -6.61 16.68 -0.03
C ASP A 58 -5.36 16.22 0.73
N PHE A 59 -5.39 15.00 1.30
CA PHE A 59 -4.26 14.42 2.01
C PHE A 59 -4.10 12.92 1.68
N ILE A 60 -4.87 12.04 2.32
CA ILE A 60 -4.76 10.59 2.12
C ILE A 60 -6.10 9.88 2.22
N VAL A 61 -6.17 8.69 1.62
CA VAL A 61 -7.12 7.63 1.97
C VAL A 61 -6.37 6.40 2.46
N GLN A 62 -6.69 5.91 3.66
CA GLN A 62 -5.97 4.85 4.35
C GLN A 62 -6.87 3.62 4.58
N GLY A 63 -6.32 2.44 4.34
CA GLY A 63 -7.00 1.15 4.41
C GLY A 63 -6.06 0.03 4.87
N GLY A 64 -6.48 -1.22 4.65
CA GLY A 64 -5.65 -2.40 4.93
C GLY A 64 -5.68 -2.92 6.37
N ASP A 65 -6.61 -2.44 7.21
CA ASP A 65 -6.90 -3.01 8.53
C ASP A 65 -8.21 -3.84 8.47
N PRO A 66 -8.15 -5.18 8.58
CA PRO A 66 -9.35 -6.03 8.54
C PRO A 66 -10.36 -5.77 9.65
N THR A 67 -9.94 -5.13 10.74
CA THR A 67 -10.85 -4.76 11.84
C THR A 67 -11.55 -3.41 11.59
N GLY A 68 -11.05 -2.61 10.64
CA GLY A 68 -11.54 -1.27 10.36
C GLY A 68 -11.23 -0.23 11.46
N THR A 69 -10.45 -0.60 12.49
CA THR A 69 -10.16 0.28 13.64
C THR A 69 -9.00 1.25 13.39
N GLY A 70 -8.16 0.95 12.40
CA GLY A 70 -6.89 1.62 12.15
C GLY A 70 -5.76 1.20 13.10
N ARG A 71 -5.99 0.19 13.96
CA ARG A 71 -5.03 -0.24 15.01
C ARG A 71 -4.52 -1.65 14.83
N ALA A 72 -5.12 -2.44 13.95
CA ALA A 72 -4.72 -3.82 13.69
C ALA A 72 -4.07 -3.95 12.30
N GLY A 73 -3.95 -5.19 11.81
CA GLY A 73 -3.27 -5.51 10.56
C GLY A 73 -1.92 -6.19 10.76
N GLN A 74 -1.70 -7.24 9.99
CA GLN A 74 -0.53 -8.12 10.07
C GLN A 74 0.10 -8.30 8.69
N SER A 75 1.43 -8.30 8.63
CA SER A 75 2.15 -8.62 7.40
C SER A 75 2.11 -10.13 7.12
N ILE A 76 2.52 -10.52 5.92
CA ILE A 76 2.73 -11.94 5.58
C ILE A 76 3.85 -12.60 6.38
N TYR A 77 4.72 -11.80 7.00
CA TYR A 77 5.90 -12.26 7.74
C TYR A 77 5.58 -12.64 9.19
N GLY A 78 4.34 -12.42 9.65
CA GLY A 78 3.89 -12.73 11.01
C GLY A 78 4.33 -11.70 12.07
N SER A 79 5.25 -10.79 11.73
CA SER A 79 5.67 -9.67 12.57
C SER A 79 5.58 -8.34 11.82
N LYS A 80 5.92 -7.24 12.49
CA LYS A 80 6.21 -5.99 11.77
C LYS A 80 7.49 -6.15 10.95
N PHE A 81 7.65 -5.36 9.88
CA PHE A 81 8.82 -5.37 9.01
C PHE A 81 9.37 -3.95 8.76
N GLU A 82 10.59 -3.88 8.26
CA GLU A 82 11.37 -2.64 8.10
C GLU A 82 10.78 -1.68 7.06
N ASP A 83 11.12 -0.40 7.20
CA ASP A 83 10.79 0.62 6.21
C ASP A 83 11.76 0.53 5.01
N GLU A 84 11.23 0.61 3.79
CA GLU A 84 12.02 0.61 2.55
C GLU A 84 12.06 2.03 1.93
N ILE A 85 12.52 3.01 2.71
CA ILE A 85 12.55 4.42 2.31
C ILE A 85 13.66 4.69 1.28
N LYS A 86 13.32 5.40 0.20
CA LYS A 86 14.25 5.78 -0.86
C LYS A 86 14.17 7.28 -1.14
N PRO A 87 15.31 7.99 -1.31
CA PRO A 87 15.31 9.42 -1.63
C PRO A 87 14.55 9.77 -2.92
N GLU A 88 14.45 8.83 -3.85
CA GLU A 88 13.79 8.98 -5.15
C GLU A 88 12.27 8.80 -5.03
N LEU A 89 11.81 8.01 -4.05
CA LEU A 89 10.40 7.74 -3.80
C LEU A 89 9.84 8.78 -2.83
N LYS A 90 9.27 9.84 -3.40
CA LYS A 90 8.70 10.96 -2.64
C LYS A 90 7.21 11.08 -2.87
N HIS A 91 6.49 11.50 -1.83
CA HIS A 91 5.05 11.81 -1.88
C HIS A 91 4.76 13.14 -2.61
N THR A 92 5.10 13.20 -3.90
CA THR A 92 5.07 14.45 -4.71
C THR A 92 3.70 14.78 -5.29
N GLY A 93 2.72 13.89 -5.20
CA GLY A 93 1.39 14.08 -5.78
C GLY A 93 0.37 13.07 -5.29
N ALA A 94 -0.81 13.09 -5.91
CA ALA A 94 -1.86 12.11 -5.68
C ALA A 94 -1.55 10.77 -6.36
N GLY A 95 -2.11 9.67 -5.85
CA GLY A 95 -2.01 8.33 -6.45
C GLY A 95 -0.79 7.52 -6.01
N ILE A 96 -0.04 7.97 -5.00
CA ILE A 96 1.14 7.26 -4.49
C ILE A 96 0.70 6.36 -3.32
N LEU A 97 1.13 5.09 -3.32
CA LEU A 97 0.76 4.10 -2.31
C LEU A 97 1.95 3.66 -1.45
N PRO A 98 2.17 4.30 -0.29
CA PRO A 98 3.08 3.83 0.75
C PRO A 98 2.39 2.97 1.82
N MET A 99 3.21 2.31 2.65
CA MET A 99 2.75 1.62 3.85
C MET A 99 2.40 2.61 4.97
N ALA A 100 1.36 2.29 5.73
CA ALA A 100 1.08 3.00 6.98
C ALA A 100 1.81 2.28 8.13
N ASN A 101 2.55 3.04 8.93
CA ASN A 101 3.28 2.55 10.10
C ASN A 101 2.92 3.37 11.37
N ALA A 102 3.36 2.88 12.53
CA ALA A 102 3.20 3.50 13.84
C ALA A 102 4.58 3.89 14.42
N GLY A 103 5.47 4.39 13.56
CA GLY A 103 6.89 4.64 13.85
C GLY A 103 7.81 3.73 13.05
N PRO A 104 9.14 3.91 13.17
CA PRO A 104 10.10 3.28 12.27
C PRO A 104 10.01 1.76 12.32
N ASN A 105 10.05 1.10 11.15
CA ASN A 105 10.09 -0.35 10.98
C ASN A 105 8.88 -1.07 11.61
N THR A 106 7.70 -0.45 11.54
CA THR A 106 6.46 -1.02 12.09
C THR A 106 5.41 -1.35 11.03
N ASN A 107 5.85 -1.64 9.80
CA ASN A 107 4.95 -1.96 8.69
C ASN A 107 4.18 -3.25 8.94
N GLY A 108 2.91 -3.26 8.51
CA GLY A 108 2.00 -4.40 8.64
C GLY A 108 1.23 -4.64 7.34
N SER A 109 -0.09 -4.55 7.39
CA SER A 109 -0.96 -4.63 6.20
C SER A 109 -1.59 -3.29 5.81
N GLN A 110 -1.49 -2.29 6.68
CA GLN A 110 -2.12 -1.00 6.41
C GLN A 110 -1.30 -0.22 5.38
N PHE A 111 -2.01 0.47 4.48
CA PHE A 111 -1.44 1.33 3.45
C PHE A 111 -2.29 2.58 3.32
N PHE A 112 -1.76 3.60 2.66
CA PHE A 112 -2.55 4.75 2.25
C PHE A 112 -2.27 5.15 0.80
N ILE A 113 -3.20 5.87 0.20
CA ILE A 113 -3.06 6.47 -1.13
C ILE A 113 -3.10 7.98 -0.95
N THR A 114 -2.10 8.69 -1.46
CA THR A 114 -2.07 10.15 -1.42
C THR A 114 -3.15 10.76 -2.31
N LEU A 115 -3.77 11.84 -1.85
CA LEU A 115 -4.75 12.64 -2.61
C LEU A 115 -4.20 14.01 -3.01
N ALA A 116 -3.02 14.37 -2.50
CA ALA A 116 -2.28 15.59 -2.81
C ALA A 116 -0.78 15.39 -2.50
N PRO A 117 0.11 16.32 -2.92
CA PRO A 117 1.50 16.32 -2.49
C PRO A 117 1.60 16.34 -0.96
N THR A 118 2.32 15.38 -0.39
CA THR A 118 2.33 15.14 1.05
C THR A 118 3.76 15.12 1.60
N LEU A 119 4.46 16.25 1.46
CA LEU A 119 5.88 16.35 1.82
C LEU A 119 6.15 16.21 3.33
N THR A 120 5.13 16.33 4.18
CA THR A 120 5.24 16.06 5.63
C THR A 120 5.49 14.59 5.94
N LEU A 121 5.22 13.69 5.00
CA LEU A 121 5.46 12.25 5.11
C LEU A 121 6.80 11.84 4.46
N LEU A 122 7.68 12.79 4.14
CA LEU A 122 9.02 12.44 3.64
C LEU A 122 9.82 11.73 4.75
N GLY A 123 10.32 10.53 4.44
CA GLY A 123 11.06 9.69 5.38
C GLY A 123 10.20 8.70 6.17
N TRP A 124 8.97 8.45 5.74
CA TRP A 124 8.02 7.49 6.31
C TRP A 124 7.28 6.73 5.22
#